data_AF-A0A2R6EJR7-F1
#
_entry.id   AF-A0A2R6EJR7-F1
#
_cell.length_a   1.000
_cell.length_b   1.000
_cell.length_c   1.000
_cell.angle_alpha   90.00
_cell.angle_beta   90.00
_cell.angle_gamma   90.00
#
_symmetry.space_group_name_H-M   'P 1'
#
loop_
_entity.id
_entity.type
_entity.pdbx_description
1 polymer ?
#
loop_
_entity_poly.entity_id
_entity_poly.type
_entity_poly.pdbx_seq_one_letter_code
_entity_poly.pdbx_strand_id
1 'polypeptide(L)'
;MSDVNRDRLHAEMDEPFVVFLIGMRINSLWRVWEWLPVFLAMARMLRELADHEALLAARTVPGLRNWMVVQYWRSFEDLEAYARDEGAEHLPAWQRYADEIDPSGSVGIWHETYRVDPDEYETVYNNMPVHGLGEAGRLVPASGRNRRAAGRFGSDGGAAPSNAPPEADDPAADAEE
;
A
#
# COMPACT_ATOMS: atom_id res chain seq x y z
N MET A 1 -19.32 1.51 7.46
CA MET A 1 -18.75 0.36 6.71
C MET A 1 -18.41 0.90 5.34
N SER A 2 -17.20 0.65 4.83
CA SER A 2 -16.86 1.06 3.46
C SER A 2 -17.69 0.24 2.47
N ASP A 3 -18.23 0.88 1.45
CA ASP A 3 -19.02 0.20 0.43
C ASP A 3 -18.15 -0.80 -0.33
N VAL A 4 -18.64 -2.03 -0.45
CA VAL A 4 -17.95 -3.10 -1.17
C VAL A 4 -18.27 -2.98 -2.65
N ASN A 5 -17.24 -2.85 -3.48
CA ASN A 5 -17.39 -2.96 -4.92
C ASN A 5 -17.39 -4.44 -5.33
N ARG A 6 -18.46 -4.87 -6.00
CA ARG A 6 -18.67 -6.27 -6.43
C ARG A 6 -18.01 -6.59 -7.78
N ASP A 7 -17.58 -5.57 -8.50
CA ASP A 7 -16.89 -5.74 -9.77
C ASP A 7 -15.47 -6.25 -9.55
N ARG A 8 -14.90 -6.79 -10.63
CA ARG A 8 -13.49 -7.14 -10.71
C ARG A 8 -12.73 -5.95 -11.30
N LEU A 9 -11.93 -5.29 -10.48
CA LEU A 9 -11.23 -4.05 -10.81
C LEU A 9 -9.71 -4.21 -10.74
N HIS A 10 -8.98 -3.27 -11.34
CA HIS A 10 -7.57 -3.04 -11.06
C HIS A 10 -7.27 -1.55 -10.95
N ALA A 11 -6.13 -1.24 -10.34
CA ALA A 11 -5.59 0.11 -10.27
C ALA A 11 -4.79 0.43 -11.55
N GLU A 12 -4.91 1.66 -12.01
CA GLU A 12 -4.16 2.25 -13.12
C GLU A 12 -3.48 3.55 -12.64
N MET A 13 -2.19 3.63 -12.91
CA MET A 13 -1.27 4.75 -12.65
C MET A 13 -0.65 5.14 -13.99
N ASP A 14 -0.84 6.41 -14.40
CA ASP A 14 -0.28 6.93 -15.66
C ASP A 14 1.19 7.36 -15.54
N GLU A 15 1.61 7.69 -14.32
CA GLU A 15 2.94 8.22 -14.01
C GLU A 15 3.71 7.23 -13.14
N PRO A 16 5.06 7.24 -13.20
CA PRO A 16 5.89 6.52 -12.24
C PRO A 16 5.55 6.92 -10.80
N PHE A 17 5.69 5.97 -9.88
CA PHE A 17 5.41 6.18 -8.47
C PHE A 17 6.34 5.36 -7.59
N VAL A 18 6.26 5.59 -6.28
CA VAL A 18 7.03 4.83 -5.29
C VAL A 18 6.10 4.09 -4.34
N VAL A 19 6.40 2.80 -4.12
CA VAL A 19 5.84 2.02 -3.02
C VAL A 19 6.86 2.03 -1.88
N PHE A 20 6.47 2.59 -0.75
CA PHE A 20 7.27 2.61 0.46
C PHE A 20 6.59 1.78 1.55
N LEU A 21 7.24 0.69 1.91
CA LEU A 21 6.83 -0.15 3.04
C LEU A 21 7.66 0.27 4.24
N ILE A 22 7.01 0.60 5.34
CA ILE A 22 7.70 0.87 6.61
C ILE A 22 6.99 0.13 7.73
N GLY A 23 7.75 -0.46 8.63
CA GLY A 23 7.17 -1.22 9.71
C GLY A 23 7.99 -1.20 10.98
N MET A 24 7.30 -1.54 12.06
CA MET A 24 7.91 -1.83 13.35
C MET A 24 7.62 -3.27 13.75
N ARG A 25 8.58 -3.90 14.42
CA ARG A 25 8.45 -5.21 15.04
C ARG A 25 8.72 -5.11 16.53
N ILE A 26 7.77 -5.56 17.35
CA ILE A 26 7.94 -5.63 18.81
C ILE A 26 8.66 -6.94 19.16
N ASN A 27 9.92 -6.84 19.58
CA ASN A 27 10.75 -7.98 19.98
C ASN A 27 10.49 -8.34 21.45
N SER A 28 10.25 -7.34 22.30
CA SER A 28 9.96 -7.51 23.73
C SER A 28 8.61 -6.92 24.12
N LEU A 29 7.56 -7.75 24.17
CA LEU A 29 6.18 -7.31 24.41
C LEU A 29 5.99 -6.56 25.75
N TRP A 30 6.73 -6.94 26.80
CA TRP A 30 6.60 -6.34 28.13
C TRP A 30 7.23 -4.94 28.24
N ARG A 31 8.07 -4.54 27.28
CA ARG A 31 8.72 -3.23 27.25
C ARG A 31 7.82 -2.17 26.60
N VAL A 32 6.62 -2.01 27.16
CA VAL A 32 5.58 -1.11 26.63
C VAL A 32 6.07 0.34 26.57
N TRP A 33 6.90 0.76 27.53
CA TRP A 33 7.50 2.08 27.56
C TRP A 33 8.49 2.35 26.42
N GLU A 34 8.97 1.31 25.71
CA GLU A 34 9.85 1.45 24.55
C GLU A 34 9.07 1.36 23.23
N TRP A 35 8.12 0.42 23.10
CA TRP A 35 7.40 0.25 21.83
C TRP A 35 6.20 1.16 21.64
N LEU A 36 5.53 1.60 22.71
CA LEU A 36 4.37 2.49 22.61
C LEU A 36 4.76 3.88 22.06
N PRO A 37 5.86 4.52 22.49
CA PRO A 37 6.29 5.80 21.91
C PRO A 37 6.58 5.70 20.41
N VAL A 38 7.22 4.62 19.95
CA VAL A 38 7.50 4.39 18.52
C VAL A 38 6.20 4.29 17.72
N PHE A 39 5.22 3.54 18.23
CA PHE A 39 3.90 3.43 17.63
C PHE A 39 3.19 4.79 17.53
N LEU A 40 3.23 5.58 18.61
CA LEU A 40 2.61 6.91 18.64
C LEU A 40 3.31 7.90 17.70
N ALA A 41 4.63 7.82 17.56
CA ALA A 41 5.38 8.63 16.61
C ALA A 41 4.97 8.32 15.16
N MET A 42 4.86 7.05 14.78
CA MET A 42 4.32 6.66 13.47
C MET A 42 2.90 7.21 13.26
N ALA A 43 2.03 7.10 14.25
CA ALA A 43 0.66 7.64 14.15
C ALA A 43 0.62 9.18 14.00
N ARG A 44 1.60 9.92 14.53
CA ARG A 44 1.72 11.38 14.32
C ARG A 44 2.21 11.69 12.91
N MET A 45 3.24 10.98 12.46
CA MET A 45 3.76 11.06 11.09
C MET A 45 2.66 10.83 10.05
N LEU A 46 1.84 9.79 10.21
CA LEU A 46 0.73 9.53 9.28
C LEU A 46 -0.36 10.60 9.31
N ARG A 47 -0.55 11.32 10.42
CA ARG A 47 -1.49 12.46 10.46
C ARG A 47 -0.93 13.66 9.73
N GLU A 48 0.35 13.96 9.90
CA GLU A 48 1.04 15.02 9.14
C GLU A 48 1.00 14.71 7.64
N LEU A 49 1.28 13.45 7.28
CA LEU A 49 1.29 13.02 5.89
C LEU A 49 -0.09 12.98 5.23
N ALA A 50 -1.18 12.92 6.00
CA ALA A 50 -2.54 12.86 5.46
C ALA A 50 -2.89 14.05 4.56
N ASP A 51 -2.27 15.22 4.81
CA ASP A 51 -2.44 16.44 4.04
C ASP A 51 -1.25 16.75 3.10
N HIS A 52 -0.27 15.84 3.01
CA HIS A 52 0.95 16.05 2.23
C HIS A 52 0.71 15.74 0.75
N GLU A 53 0.82 16.75 -0.13
CA GLU A 53 0.45 16.63 -1.56
C GLU A 53 1.19 15.53 -2.33
N ALA A 54 2.39 15.17 -1.91
CA ALA A 54 3.19 14.12 -2.55
C ALA A 54 2.88 12.70 -2.07
N LEU A 55 2.19 12.54 -0.93
CA LEU A 55 1.67 11.23 -0.51
C LEU A 55 0.36 10.97 -1.26
N LEU A 56 0.33 9.92 -2.06
CA LEU A 56 -0.84 9.55 -2.86
C LEU A 56 -1.85 8.75 -2.04
N ALA A 57 -1.36 7.81 -1.22
CA ALA A 57 -2.17 7.07 -0.26
C ALA A 57 -1.27 6.40 0.79
N ALA A 58 -1.82 6.14 1.97
CA ALA A 58 -1.16 5.35 3.00
C ALA A 58 -2.15 4.44 3.72
N ARG A 59 -1.75 3.19 3.94
CA ARG A 59 -2.56 2.18 4.62
C ARG A 59 -1.79 1.48 5.71
N THR A 60 -2.34 1.50 6.92
CA THR A 60 -1.81 0.70 8.03
C THR A 60 -2.31 -0.75 7.91
N VAL A 61 -1.36 -1.69 7.98
CA VAL A 61 -1.57 -3.13 8.08
C VAL A 61 -1.22 -3.56 9.51
N PRO A 62 -2.22 -3.68 10.39
CA PRO A 62 -1.99 -4.05 11.78
C PRO A 62 -1.60 -5.53 11.90
N GLY A 63 -0.80 -5.84 12.91
CA GLY A 63 -0.50 -7.20 13.30
C GLY A 63 -0.18 -7.28 14.80
N LEU A 64 -0.07 -8.50 15.34
CA LEU A 64 0.13 -8.67 16.79
C LEU A 64 1.51 -8.17 17.26
N ARG A 65 2.54 -8.43 16.45
CA ARG A 65 3.94 -8.02 16.74
C ARG A 65 4.56 -7.21 15.63
N ASN A 66 4.03 -7.32 14.41
CA ASN A 66 4.54 -6.61 13.24
C ASN A 66 3.42 -5.67 12.79
N TRP A 67 3.74 -4.39 12.74
CA TRP A 67 2.88 -3.36 12.19
C TRP A 67 3.59 -2.80 10.97
N MET A 68 2.83 -2.56 9.91
CA MET A 68 3.36 -2.05 8.67
C MET A 68 2.45 -0.94 8.15
N VAL A 69 3.03 0.02 7.45
CA VAL A 69 2.33 0.99 6.62
C VAL A 69 2.81 0.80 5.20
N VAL A 70 1.85 0.63 4.29
CA VAL A 70 2.09 0.72 2.85
C VAL A 70 1.81 2.16 2.45
N GLN A 71 2.78 2.83 1.86
CA GLN A 71 2.66 4.20 1.38
C GLN A 71 2.91 4.24 -0.13
N TYR A 72 2.13 5.06 -0.83
CA TYR A 72 2.30 5.35 -2.24
C TYR A 72 2.70 6.81 -2.38
N TRP A 73 3.84 7.06 -2.98
CA TRP A 73 4.43 8.38 -3.13
C TRP A 73 4.53 8.75 -4.60
N ARG A 74 4.38 10.05 -4.90
CA ARG A 74 4.50 10.58 -6.26
C ARG A 74 5.88 10.34 -6.85
N SER A 75 6.94 10.45 -6.06
CA SER A 75 8.32 10.18 -6.48
C SER A 75 9.19 9.76 -5.31
N PHE A 76 10.39 9.26 -5.61
CA PHE A 76 11.37 8.96 -4.56
C PHE A 76 11.92 10.25 -3.96
N GLU A 77 12.07 11.28 -4.78
CA GLU A 77 12.60 12.58 -4.40
C GLU A 77 11.68 13.25 -3.38
N ASP A 78 10.35 13.14 -3.56
CA ASP A 78 9.38 13.62 -2.58
C ASP A 78 9.44 12.86 -1.25
N LEU A 79 9.56 11.52 -1.30
CA LEU A 79 9.73 10.69 -0.11
C LEU A 79 11.03 11.04 0.64
N GLU A 80 12.13 11.20 -0.09
CA GLU A 80 13.44 11.53 0.48
C GLU A 80 13.45 12.95 1.07
N ALA A 81 12.77 13.90 0.40
CA ALA A 81 12.63 15.26 0.89
C ALA A 81 11.89 15.28 2.24
N TYR A 82 10.76 14.57 2.34
CA TYR A 82 10.02 14.41 3.59
C TYR A 82 10.88 13.76 4.69
N ALA A 83 11.60 12.69 4.36
CA ALA A 83 12.41 11.96 5.33
C ALA A 83 13.57 12.79 5.93
N ARG A 84 14.04 13.81 5.20
CA ARG A 84 15.14 14.70 5.59
C ARG A 84 14.69 16.05 6.14
N ASP A 85 13.40 16.36 6.09
CA ASP A 85 12.88 17.64 6.58
C ASP A 85 13.01 17.72 8.11
N GLU A 86 13.76 18.71 8.59
CA GLU A 86 13.96 18.98 10.02
C GLU A 86 12.68 19.50 10.70
N GLY A 87 11.75 20.06 9.92
CA GLY A 87 10.45 20.53 10.38
C GLY A 87 9.36 19.45 10.39
N ALA A 88 9.58 18.31 9.74
CA ALA A 88 8.64 17.20 9.69
C ALA A 88 8.78 16.25 10.89
N GLU A 89 7.73 15.49 11.18
CA GLU A 89 7.70 14.55 12.30
C GLU A 89 8.72 13.39 12.16
N HIS A 90 9.14 13.06 10.93
CA HIS A 90 10.01 11.90 10.66
C HIS A 90 11.39 12.00 11.31
N LEU A 91 12.15 13.05 11.03
CA LEU A 91 13.55 13.13 11.44
C LEU A 91 13.73 13.17 12.97
N PRO A 92 12.97 14.00 13.74
CA PRO A 92 13.04 13.99 15.20
C PRO A 92 12.61 12.65 15.81
N ALA A 93 11.60 11.99 15.23
CA ALA A 93 11.17 10.67 15.69
C ALA A 93 12.26 9.60 15.48
N TRP A 94 12.95 9.64 14.34
CA TRP A 94 14.07 8.75 14.04
C TRP A 94 15.24 8.95 14.99
N GLN A 95 15.64 10.21 15.24
CA GLN A 95 16.70 10.54 16.20
C GLN A 95 16.37 10.00 17.60
N ARG A 96 15.15 10.24 18.08
CA ARG A 96 14.68 9.72 19.37
C ARG A 96 14.73 8.19 19.43
N TYR A 97 14.32 7.51 18.36
CA TYR A 97 14.40 6.05 18.29
C TYR A 97 15.85 5.57 18.36
N ALA A 98 16.74 6.15 17.55
CA ALA A 98 18.15 5.77 17.47
C ALA A 98 18.87 5.95 18.82
N ASP A 99 18.56 7.02 19.55
CA ASP A 99 19.21 7.33 20.81
C ASP A 99 18.65 6.52 21.99
N GLU A 100 17.32 6.40 22.09
CA GLU A 100 16.66 5.88 23.29
C GLU A 100 16.24 4.40 23.18
N ILE A 101 15.94 3.90 21.98
CA ILE A 101 15.27 2.61 21.79
C ILE A 101 16.16 1.59 21.08
N ASP A 102 16.82 1.99 19.99
CA ASP A 102 17.64 1.11 19.16
C ASP A 102 18.69 0.29 19.95
N PRO A 103 19.42 0.87 20.93
CA PRO A 103 20.43 0.13 21.69
C PRO A 103 19.88 -1.06 22.48
N SER A 104 18.58 -1.05 22.80
CA SER A 104 17.93 -2.13 23.56
C SER A 104 17.55 -3.34 22.70
N GLY A 105 17.37 -3.15 21.39
CA GLY A 105 16.83 -4.14 20.48
C GLY A 105 15.38 -4.59 20.80
N SER A 106 14.65 -3.87 21.66
CA SER A 106 13.29 -4.26 22.06
C SER A 106 12.23 -4.05 20.98
N VAL A 107 12.53 -3.17 20.03
CA VAL A 107 11.73 -2.83 18.86
C VAL A 107 12.67 -2.75 17.67
N GLY A 108 12.30 -3.38 16.57
CA GLY A 108 12.97 -3.16 15.28
C GLY A 108 12.13 -2.23 14.41
N ILE A 109 12.78 -1.38 13.63
CA ILE A 109 12.19 -0.63 12.52
C ILE A 109 12.80 -1.15 11.22
N TRP A 110 12.00 -1.27 10.17
CA TRP A 110 12.45 -1.67 8.85
C TRP A 110 11.69 -0.87 7.79
N HIS A 111 12.28 -0.73 6.62
CA HIS A 111 11.60 -0.16 5.47
C HIS A 111 12.13 -0.73 4.15
N GLU A 112 11.29 -0.73 3.13
CA GLU A 112 11.59 -1.13 1.75
C GLU A 112 11.01 -0.08 0.80
N THR A 113 11.80 0.32 -0.20
CA THR A 113 11.40 1.34 -1.17
C THR A 113 11.51 0.78 -2.58
N TYR A 114 10.42 0.84 -3.32
CA TYR A 114 10.33 0.38 -4.71
C TYR A 114 9.93 1.52 -5.61
N ARG A 115 10.68 1.76 -6.68
CA ARG A 115 10.29 2.62 -7.79
C ARG A 115 9.56 1.76 -8.82
N VAL A 116 8.42 2.23 -9.30
CA VAL A 116 7.54 1.47 -10.19
C VAL A 116 7.16 2.37 -11.35
N ASP A 117 7.51 1.95 -12.57
CA ASP A 117 7.10 2.62 -13.79
C ASP A 117 5.68 2.17 -14.21
N PRO A 118 4.98 2.95 -15.06
CA PRO A 118 3.76 2.51 -15.70
C PRO A 118 3.94 1.13 -16.35
N ASP A 119 2.91 0.28 -16.28
CA ASP A 119 2.90 -1.09 -16.80
C ASP A 119 3.89 -2.10 -16.16
N GLU A 120 4.69 -1.70 -15.16
CA GLU A 120 5.59 -2.61 -14.42
C GLU A 120 4.98 -3.15 -13.11
N TYR A 121 3.65 -3.18 -13.03
CA TYR A 121 2.91 -3.67 -11.88
C TYR A 121 1.59 -4.31 -12.31
N GLU A 122 0.98 -5.07 -11.41
CA GLU A 122 -0.36 -5.60 -11.62
C GLU A 122 -1.12 -5.64 -10.30
N THR A 123 -2.41 -5.28 -10.37
CA THR A 123 -3.33 -5.35 -9.23
C THR A 123 -4.66 -5.97 -9.64
N VAL A 124 -5.36 -6.57 -8.69
CA VAL A 124 -6.71 -7.07 -8.90
C VAL A 124 -7.49 -7.00 -7.60
N TYR A 125 -8.71 -6.49 -7.68
CA TYR A 125 -9.63 -6.33 -6.56
C TYR A 125 -10.97 -6.95 -6.94
N ASN A 126 -11.42 -7.96 -6.18
CA ASN A 126 -12.69 -8.65 -6.40
C ASN A 126 -13.49 -8.63 -5.11
N ASN A 127 -14.73 -8.11 -5.12
CA ASN A 127 -15.56 -8.01 -3.91
C ASN A 127 -14.84 -7.27 -2.76
N MET A 128 -14.15 -6.18 -3.10
CA MET A 128 -13.35 -5.39 -2.17
C MET A 128 -13.81 -3.93 -2.16
N PRO A 129 -13.73 -3.24 -1.01
CA PRO A 129 -13.71 -1.78 -1.03
C PRO A 129 -12.46 -1.28 -1.77
N VAL A 130 -12.36 0.03 -2.01
CA VAL A 130 -11.12 0.66 -2.51
C VAL A 130 -9.94 0.24 -1.62
N HIS A 131 -8.87 -0.25 -2.26
CA HIS A 131 -7.79 -0.93 -1.54
C HIS A 131 -6.43 -0.77 -2.22
N GLY A 132 -5.37 -0.63 -1.42
CA GLY A 132 -3.99 -0.68 -1.88
C GLY A 132 -3.73 0.43 -2.91
N LEU A 133 -3.08 0.08 -4.02
CA LEU A 133 -2.78 1.04 -5.09
C LEU A 133 -4.03 1.71 -5.68
N GLY A 134 -5.21 1.08 -5.58
CA GLY A 134 -6.48 1.69 -5.99
C GLY A 134 -6.89 2.90 -5.17
N GLU A 135 -6.26 3.16 -4.02
CA GLU A 135 -6.43 4.42 -3.26
C GLU A 135 -5.59 5.57 -3.84
N ALA A 136 -4.47 5.24 -4.50
CA ALA A 136 -3.55 6.21 -5.10
C ALA A 136 -3.84 6.48 -6.60
N GLY A 137 -4.43 5.50 -7.29
CA GLY A 137 -4.69 5.54 -8.73
C GLY A 137 -6.18 5.49 -9.08
N ARG A 138 -6.47 5.30 -10.36
CA ARG A 138 -7.84 5.07 -10.83
C ARG A 138 -8.19 3.59 -10.75
N LEU A 139 -9.41 3.28 -10.33
CA LEU A 139 -9.96 1.93 -10.43
C LEU A 139 -10.72 1.75 -11.76
N VAL A 140 -10.32 0.75 -12.54
CA VAL A 140 -10.93 0.42 -13.83
C VAL A 140 -11.31 -1.07 -13.91
N PRO A 141 -12.31 -1.46 -14.73
CA PRO A 141 -12.69 -2.85 -14.90
C PRO A 141 -11.53 -3.73 -15.39
N ALA A 142 -11.26 -4.83 -14.68
CA ALA A 142 -10.33 -5.86 -15.11
C ALA A 142 -11.03 -6.87 -16.05
N SER A 143 -11.46 -6.37 -17.21
CA SER A 143 -12.12 -7.11 -18.29
C SER A 143 -11.29 -7.08 -19.58
N GLY A 144 -11.71 -7.80 -20.63
CA GLY A 144 -10.98 -7.84 -21.91
C GLY A 144 -9.52 -8.30 -21.75
N ARG A 145 -8.57 -7.52 -22.29
CA ARG A 145 -7.11 -7.74 -22.13
C ARG A 145 -6.71 -7.76 -20.65
N ASN A 146 -7.30 -6.89 -19.84
CA ASN A 146 -7.01 -6.72 -18.42
C ASN A 146 -7.66 -7.80 -17.54
N ARG A 147 -8.39 -8.76 -18.12
CA ARG A 147 -8.88 -9.94 -17.38
C ARG A 147 -7.73 -10.80 -16.87
N ARG A 148 -6.59 -10.81 -17.55
CA ARG A 148 -5.40 -11.61 -17.20
C ARG A 148 -4.32 -10.73 -16.58
N ALA A 149 -3.53 -11.31 -15.68
CA ALA A 149 -2.39 -10.61 -15.06
C ALA A 149 -1.44 -10.06 -16.12
N ALA A 150 -1.08 -10.87 -17.12
CA ALA A 150 -0.21 -10.46 -18.22
C ALA A 150 -0.68 -9.18 -18.93
N GLY A 151 -1.98 -9.06 -19.19
CA GLY A 151 -2.55 -7.90 -19.86
C GLY A 151 -2.58 -6.63 -19.00
N ARG A 152 -2.62 -6.79 -17.66
CA ARG A 152 -2.49 -5.68 -16.70
C ARG A 152 -1.03 -5.29 -16.45
N PHE A 153 -0.08 -6.23 -16.61
CA PHE A 153 1.37 -6.02 -16.48
C PHE A 153 1.99 -5.51 -17.80
N GLY A 154 1.22 -4.86 -18.68
CA GLY A 154 1.67 -4.41 -20.01
C GLY A 154 2.04 -5.48 -21.05
N SER A 155 2.35 -6.71 -20.62
CA SER A 155 2.90 -7.77 -21.48
C SER A 155 1.89 -8.38 -22.45
N ASP A 156 2.33 -8.67 -23.68
CA ASP A 156 1.57 -9.50 -24.66
C ASP A 156 1.61 -11.01 -24.32
N GLY A 157 1.99 -11.36 -23.08
CA GLY A 157 2.34 -12.72 -22.66
C GLY A 157 1.21 -13.73 -22.83
N GLY A 158 1.44 -14.73 -23.68
CA GLY A 158 0.53 -15.80 -24.07
C GLY A 158 -0.08 -16.60 -22.92
N ALA A 159 -1.10 -17.39 -23.27
CA ALA A 159 -2.04 -18.16 -22.44
C ALA A 159 -1.48 -18.76 -21.13
N ALA A 160 -1.22 -17.94 -20.12
CA ALA A 160 -1.23 -18.39 -18.74
C ALA A 160 -2.68 -18.67 -18.32
N PRO A 161 -2.97 -19.76 -17.60
CA PRO A 161 -4.31 -20.07 -17.16
C PRO A 161 -4.89 -18.92 -16.33
N SER A 162 -6.13 -18.55 -16.65
CA SER A 162 -6.86 -17.53 -15.92
C SER A 162 -7.19 -18.03 -14.51
N ASN A 163 -6.69 -17.36 -13.48
CA ASN A 163 -7.17 -17.55 -12.09
C ASN A 163 -8.51 -16.83 -11.84
N ALA A 164 -9.14 -16.24 -12.86
CA ALA A 164 -10.45 -15.62 -12.72
C ALA A 164 -11.54 -16.69 -12.50
N PRO A 165 -12.49 -16.48 -11.59
CA PRO A 165 -13.71 -17.27 -11.53
C PRO A 165 -14.42 -17.30 -12.90
N PRO A 166 -15.15 -18.38 -13.21
CA PRO A 166 -16.03 -18.38 -14.38
C PRO A 166 -17.02 -17.21 -14.28
N GLU A 167 -17.40 -16.63 -15.41
CA GLU A 167 -18.52 -15.69 -15.45
C GLU A 167 -19.74 -16.41 -14.90
N ALA A 168 -20.47 -15.77 -13.99
CA ALA A 168 -21.78 -16.26 -13.63
C ALA A 168 -22.65 -16.16 -14.89
N ASP A 169 -23.23 -17.28 -15.32
CA ASP A 169 -24.21 -17.29 -16.40
C ASP A 169 -25.28 -16.25 -16.09
N ASP A 170 -25.50 -15.34 -17.03
CA ASP A 170 -26.54 -14.33 -16.94
C ASP A 170 -27.90 -15.05 -17.00
N PRO A 171 -28.67 -15.14 -15.90
CA PRO A 171 -29.93 -15.86 -15.90
C PRO A 171 -31.03 -15.13 -16.70
N ALA A 172 -30.73 -13.96 -17.29
CA ALA A 172 -31.69 -13.20 -18.09
C ALA A 172 -31.73 -13.61 -19.57
N ALA A 173 -30.87 -14.51 -20.06
CA ALA A 173 -30.81 -14.87 -21.48
C ALA A 173 -31.81 -15.98 -21.90
N ASP A 174 -32.38 -16.75 -20.97
CA ASP A 174 -33.24 -17.91 -21.28
C ASP A 174 -34.75 -17.67 -21.09
N ALA A 175 -35.20 -16.40 -21.08
CA ALA A 175 -36.61 -16.06 -20.89
C ALA A 175 -37.40 -15.75 -22.18
N GLU A 176 -36.81 -15.89 -23.36
CA GLU A 176 -37.52 -15.72 -24.64
C GLU A 176 -37.26 -16.89 -25.60
N GLU A 177 -37.89 -18.04 -25.36
CA GLU A 177 -38.39 -18.94 -26.43
C GLU A 177 -39.61 -19.75 -25.97
#